data_AF-A0A7C5P9N4-F1
#
_entry.id   AF-A0A7C5P9N4-F1
#
_cell.length_a   1.000
_cell.length_b   1.000
_cell.length_c   1.000
_cell.angle_alpha   90.00
_cell.angle_beta   90.00
_cell.angle_gamma   90.00
#
_symmetry.space_group_name_H-M   'P 1'
#
loop_
_entity.id
_entity.type
_entity.pdbx_description
1 polymer ?
#
loop_
_entity_poly.entity_id
_entity_poly.type
_entity_poly.pdbx_seq_one_letter_code
_entity_poly.pdbx_strand_id
1 'polypeptide(L)'
;HWEHKVIDVHHRTCALPQTKLCGMGRPKTRCSAANNAPVWAMFNYADTNRLTFALADAINTCELSAQHAEETGCLTCRIELFVDPVPPLTDYRTTIRFDSRPLKYWDILRDVSDWWAAMPAYKPAPVPEHARLPMYSTWYSFHLGITPELIENQCRLAKPLGMDSVIVDDGWQTEDKNRGYAYCGDWEAAPGKFPDFRAHVDRVHALGMKYLLWFSVPFVGVHTKAFARFKDKFLNPNNKNPWYVLDPRFPEVREYLIGIYERRLREFDLDGFKLDFVDCFNTHEDTKDAFGNGRDYQSVPEAADRLLTDVMARLRAIKPDVMIEFRQSYIGPVMRKYGNIFRVGDEPNNAAGNRVGSMLLRALSGNTAVHSDMVMWHYEDTVESAAMQLIHALFTVPQISVRLDEIPASHVAMIRRYLAFWREHRDVLLDGKIQPLQPHHAYPAVVSESDRKVAAAAYATGFVPLPAIGDRVLLLANGTLENRVVIELPAALGKRRVQLWSCTGELIADQTRNLGAGLHALPVPPAGTGVIA
;
A
#
# COMPACT_ATOMS: atom_id res chain seq x y z
N HIS A 1 -5.19 30.79 2.94
CA HIS A 1 -5.34 30.16 4.26
C HIS A 1 -6.70 30.54 4.83
N TRP A 2 -7.21 29.81 5.81
CA TRP A 2 -8.43 30.14 6.55
C TRP A 2 -8.29 29.66 7.99
N GLU A 3 -9.08 30.23 8.89
CA GLU A 3 -9.14 29.80 10.29
C GLU A 3 -10.31 28.82 10.48
N HIS A 4 -10.04 27.70 11.14
CA HIS A 4 -11.05 26.74 11.55
C HIS A 4 -11.07 26.60 13.07
N LYS A 5 -12.18 26.94 13.71
CA LYS A 5 -12.32 26.81 15.17
C LYS A 5 -12.20 25.34 15.58
N VAL A 6 -11.40 25.04 16.59
CA VAL A 6 -11.26 23.68 17.16
C VAL A 6 -12.47 23.39 18.05
N ILE A 7 -13.63 23.15 17.44
CA ILE A 7 -14.87 22.78 18.15
C ILE A 7 -15.14 21.31 17.90
N ASP A 8 -14.96 20.50 18.96
CA ASP A 8 -15.06 19.04 18.90
C ASP A 8 -14.06 18.42 17.91
N VAL A 9 -12.94 19.07 17.64
CA VAL A 9 -11.86 18.54 16.79
C VAL A 9 -10.75 18.03 17.70
N HIS A 10 -10.47 16.73 17.66
CA HIS A 10 -9.52 16.10 18.58
C HIS A 10 -8.32 15.51 17.85
N HIS A 11 -8.52 15.13 16.58
CA HIS A 11 -7.51 14.49 15.76
C HIS A 11 -7.54 15.04 14.34
N ARG A 12 -6.41 14.86 13.68
CA ARG A 12 -6.23 15.18 12.27
C ARG A 12 -5.38 14.11 11.61
N THR A 13 -5.70 13.79 10.37
CA THR A 13 -4.90 12.90 9.55
C THR A 13 -4.73 13.51 8.15
N CYS A 14 -3.67 13.08 7.48
CA CYS A 14 -3.43 13.35 6.07
C CYS A 14 -3.09 12.00 5.42
N ALA A 15 -2.93 11.96 4.10
CA ALA A 15 -2.59 10.74 3.37
C ALA A 15 -1.14 10.24 3.60
N LEU A 16 -0.59 10.43 4.81
CA LEU A 16 0.68 9.86 5.25
C LEU A 16 0.44 8.55 6.01
N PRO A 17 1.41 7.61 6.00
CA PRO A 17 1.32 6.34 6.75
C PRO A 17 1.15 6.55 8.26
N GLN A 18 1.61 7.70 8.77
CA GLN A 18 1.50 8.05 10.19
C GLN A 18 0.39 9.08 10.38
N THR A 19 -0.68 8.68 11.06
CA THR A 19 -1.58 9.60 11.73
C THR A 19 -0.75 10.45 12.69
N LYS A 20 -0.46 11.69 12.30
CA LYS A 20 0.14 12.64 13.22
C LYS A 20 -0.93 12.97 14.26
N LEU A 21 -0.79 12.39 15.45
CA LEU A 21 -1.46 12.88 16.66
C LEU A 21 -1.32 14.41 16.70
N CYS A 22 -2.25 15.11 17.34
CA CYS A 22 -2.18 16.54 17.62
C CYS A 22 -0.98 16.88 18.54
N GLY A 23 0.24 16.61 18.08
CA GLY A 23 1.47 17.11 18.66
C GLY A 23 1.70 18.55 18.22
N MET A 24 2.50 19.26 19.02
CA MET A 24 2.86 20.68 18.93
C MET A 24 3.68 21.05 17.67
N GLY A 25 3.73 20.19 16.65
CA GLY A 25 4.41 20.46 15.39
C GLY A 25 3.58 21.33 14.44
N ARG A 26 4.22 21.79 13.36
CA ARG A 26 3.54 22.36 12.17
C ARG A 26 3.44 21.26 11.10
N PRO A 27 2.55 20.26 11.25
CA PRO A 27 2.44 19.19 10.26
C PRO A 27 2.06 19.78 8.91
N LYS A 28 2.92 19.50 7.93
CA LYS A 28 2.74 19.81 6.52
C LYS A 28 2.78 18.51 5.73
N THR A 29 2.00 18.45 4.66
CA THR A 29 2.00 17.33 3.72
C THR A 29 2.23 17.89 2.33
N ARG A 30 3.41 17.63 1.79
CA ARG A 30 3.74 17.90 0.40
C ARG A 30 3.13 16.81 -0.47
N CYS A 31 2.35 17.24 -1.45
CA CYS A 31 1.66 16.36 -2.39
C CYS A 31 2.05 16.74 -3.82
N SER A 32 2.15 15.76 -4.70
CA SER A 32 2.37 15.93 -6.14
C SER A 32 1.89 14.68 -6.88
N ALA A 33 2.02 14.65 -8.21
CA ALA A 33 1.67 13.48 -9.01
C ALA A 33 2.28 12.17 -8.45
N ALA A 34 3.52 12.24 -7.96
CA ALA A 34 4.29 11.11 -7.44
C ALA A 34 4.38 11.05 -5.90
N ASN A 35 3.65 11.86 -5.14
CA ASN A 35 3.80 11.92 -3.68
C ASN A 35 2.48 12.24 -2.98
N ASN A 36 2.03 11.36 -2.06
CA ASN A 36 0.87 11.56 -1.18
C ASN A 36 -0.44 11.94 -1.90
N ALA A 37 -1.54 12.04 -1.15
CA ALA A 37 -2.79 12.59 -1.66
C ALA A 37 -3.08 13.95 -1.00
N PRO A 38 -3.57 14.96 -1.74
CA PRO A 38 -3.84 16.29 -1.21
C PRO A 38 -5.17 16.34 -0.45
N VAL A 39 -5.21 15.67 0.72
CA VAL A 39 -6.36 15.62 1.63
C VAL A 39 -5.93 15.71 3.09
N TRP A 40 -6.74 16.43 3.86
CA TRP A 40 -6.65 16.54 5.31
C TRP A 40 -8.02 16.29 5.92
N ALA A 41 -8.11 15.39 6.89
CA ALA A 41 -9.34 15.08 7.62
C ALA A 41 -9.17 15.35 9.11
N MET A 42 -10.11 16.08 9.69
CA MET A 42 -10.20 16.44 11.10
C MET A 42 -11.44 15.81 11.69
N PHE A 43 -11.31 15.14 12.83
CA PHE A 43 -12.39 14.37 13.43
C PHE A 43 -12.29 14.34 14.95
N ASN A 44 -13.39 13.93 15.60
CA ASN A 44 -13.50 13.87 17.05
C ASN A 44 -13.14 12.47 17.61
N TYR A 45 -13.18 12.30 18.93
CA TYR A 45 -12.96 11.01 19.59
C TYR A 45 -14.00 9.93 19.24
N ALA A 46 -15.14 10.32 18.67
CA ALA A 46 -16.17 9.42 18.16
C ALA A 46 -15.98 9.11 16.66
N ASP A 47 -14.77 9.33 16.12
CA ASP A 47 -14.39 9.12 14.71
C ASP A 47 -15.27 9.89 13.71
N THR A 48 -15.93 10.95 14.17
CA THR A 48 -16.85 11.76 13.37
C THR A 48 -16.12 12.93 12.76
N ASN A 49 -16.25 13.09 11.44
CA ASN A 49 -15.70 14.19 10.68
C ASN A 49 -16.20 15.54 11.23
N ARG A 50 -15.27 16.48 11.35
CA ARG A 50 -15.50 17.86 11.74
C ARG A 50 -15.15 18.82 10.62
N LEU A 51 -14.09 18.49 9.89
CA LEU A 51 -13.72 19.13 8.64
C LEU A 51 -12.77 18.23 7.88
N THR A 52 -13.12 17.88 6.65
CA THR A 52 -12.18 17.34 5.67
C THR A 52 -12.06 18.34 4.54
N PHE A 53 -10.82 18.62 4.10
CA PHE A 53 -10.60 19.38 2.89
C PHE A 53 -9.63 18.65 1.95
N ALA A 54 -9.91 18.73 0.66
CA ALA A 54 -9.12 18.09 -0.38
C ALA A 54 -9.00 18.99 -1.62
N LEU A 55 -7.88 18.87 -2.34
CA LEU A 55 -7.62 19.63 -3.55
C LEU A 55 -7.83 18.74 -4.78
N ALA A 56 -8.42 19.30 -5.84
CA ALA A 56 -8.57 18.59 -7.11
C ALA A 56 -7.22 18.49 -7.84
N ASP A 57 -6.42 19.55 -7.84
CA ASP A 57 -5.07 19.51 -8.39
C ASP A 57 -4.16 18.62 -7.54
N ALA A 58 -3.91 17.41 -8.04
CA ALA A 58 -3.01 16.44 -7.43
C ALA A 58 -1.74 16.20 -8.27
N ILE A 59 -1.56 16.96 -9.36
CA ILE A 59 -0.37 16.85 -10.23
C ILE A 59 0.69 17.84 -9.77
N ASN A 60 0.31 19.11 -9.70
CA ASN A 60 1.24 20.17 -9.30
C ASN A 60 1.64 19.99 -7.83
N THR A 61 2.90 20.33 -7.52
CA THR A 61 3.35 20.27 -6.14
C THR A 61 2.61 21.29 -5.29
N CYS A 62 1.86 20.80 -4.31
CA CYS A 62 1.16 21.62 -3.32
C CYS A 62 1.53 21.18 -1.91
N GLU A 63 1.35 22.08 -0.95
CA GLU A 63 1.49 21.78 0.47
C GLU A 63 0.18 22.06 1.21
N LEU A 64 -0.29 21.06 1.96
CA LEU A 64 -1.43 21.19 2.84
C LEU A 64 -0.96 21.19 4.30
N SER A 65 -1.53 22.07 5.12
CA SER A 65 -1.30 22.10 6.56
C SER A 65 -2.52 22.58 7.33
N ALA A 66 -2.62 22.14 8.58
CA ALA A 66 -3.50 22.72 9.58
C ALA A 66 -2.75 22.83 10.91
N GLN A 67 -2.29 24.05 11.20
CA GLN A 67 -1.48 24.37 12.36
C GLN A 67 -2.34 24.91 13.49
N HIS A 68 -2.07 24.52 14.73
CA HIS A 68 -2.76 25.07 15.90
C HIS A 68 -2.30 26.50 16.20
N ALA A 69 -3.26 27.41 16.37
CA ALA A 69 -3.06 28.77 16.87
C ALA A 69 -3.47 28.79 18.36
N GLU A 70 -2.47 28.73 19.24
CA GLU A 70 -2.65 28.56 20.69
C GLU A 70 -3.44 29.71 21.31
N GLU A 71 -3.26 30.94 20.79
CA GLU A 71 -3.88 32.16 21.30
C GLU A 71 -5.39 32.22 21.03
N THR A 72 -5.88 31.44 20.06
CA THR A 72 -7.27 31.53 19.57
C THR A 72 -8.04 30.21 19.64
N GLY A 73 -7.37 29.09 19.92
CA GLY A 73 -7.98 27.76 19.86
C GLY A 73 -8.51 27.42 18.46
N CYS A 74 -7.84 27.94 17.42
CA CYS A 74 -8.17 27.69 16.02
C CYS A 74 -7.06 26.88 15.33
N LEU A 75 -7.40 26.30 14.18
CA LEU A 75 -6.45 25.78 13.22
C LEU A 75 -6.30 26.77 12.07
N THR A 76 -5.09 27.30 11.90
CA THR A 76 -4.69 27.98 10.67
C THR A 76 -4.48 26.93 9.59
N CYS A 77 -5.46 26.82 8.70
CA CYS A 77 -5.44 25.87 7.60
C CYS A 77 -4.92 26.53 6.33
N ARG A 78 -4.03 25.83 5.61
CA ARG A 78 -3.37 26.36 4.42
C ARG A 78 -3.31 25.30 3.33
N ILE A 79 -3.60 25.76 2.11
CA ILE A 79 -3.23 25.11 0.86
C ILE A 79 -2.28 26.08 0.16
N GLU A 80 -1.06 25.64 -0.08
CA GLU A 80 -0.05 26.37 -0.85
C GLU A 80 0.11 25.65 -2.19
N LEU A 81 -0.18 26.36 -3.28
CA LEU A 81 -0.11 25.84 -4.64
C LEU A 81 1.21 26.26 -5.28
N PHE A 82 1.67 25.48 -6.27
CA PHE A 82 2.88 25.79 -7.04
C PHE A 82 4.12 25.97 -6.16
N VAL A 83 4.28 25.05 -5.19
CA VAL A 83 5.47 25.00 -4.33
C VAL A 83 6.73 24.77 -5.17
N ASP A 84 6.58 23.99 -6.25
CA ASP A 84 7.61 23.80 -7.27
C ASP A 84 7.32 24.65 -8.52
N PRO A 85 8.33 24.96 -9.34
CA PRO A 85 8.16 25.69 -10.58
C PRO A 85 7.19 25.00 -11.55
N VAL A 86 6.32 25.81 -12.15
CA VAL A 86 5.37 25.42 -13.20
C VAL A 86 5.52 26.33 -14.42
N PRO A 87 5.05 25.92 -15.61
CA PRO A 87 4.98 26.80 -16.77
C PRO A 87 4.26 28.11 -16.45
N PRO A 88 4.62 29.25 -17.09
CA PRO A 88 3.87 30.49 -16.93
C PRO A 88 2.37 30.29 -17.22
N LEU A 89 1.52 30.65 -16.27
CA LEU A 89 0.07 30.51 -16.36
C LEU A 89 -0.57 31.88 -16.58
N THR A 90 -1.42 32.02 -17.61
CA THR A 90 -2.33 33.17 -17.72
C THR A 90 -3.58 32.98 -16.89
N ASP A 91 -4.02 31.73 -16.75
CA ASP A 91 -5.23 31.32 -16.07
C ASP A 91 -5.00 30.00 -15.35
N TYR A 92 -5.47 29.91 -14.10
CA TYR A 92 -5.50 28.68 -13.33
C TYR A 92 -6.85 28.51 -12.67
N ARG A 93 -7.41 27.30 -12.75
CA ARG A 93 -8.67 26.92 -12.11
C ARG A 93 -8.51 25.56 -11.46
N THR A 94 -8.90 25.48 -10.20
CA THR A 94 -8.96 24.22 -9.45
C THR A 94 -10.17 24.24 -8.53
N THR A 95 -10.50 23.07 -7.97
CA THR A 95 -11.58 22.94 -6.99
C THR A 95 -10.99 22.51 -5.65
N ILE A 96 -11.42 23.18 -4.59
CA ILE A 96 -11.17 22.73 -3.22
C ILE A 96 -12.48 22.19 -2.69
N ARG A 97 -12.48 20.93 -2.25
CA ARG A 97 -13.61 20.30 -1.58
C ARG A 97 -13.50 20.56 -0.09
N PHE A 98 -14.57 21.03 0.53
CA PHE A 98 -14.73 21.10 1.98
C PHE A 98 -15.91 20.21 2.38
N ASP A 99 -15.72 19.41 3.43
CA ASP A 99 -16.75 18.51 3.94
C ASP A 99 -16.81 18.59 5.47
N SER A 100 -17.91 19.15 5.98
CA SER A 100 -18.18 19.30 7.42
C SER A 100 -19.35 18.43 7.89
N ARG A 101 -19.84 17.51 7.03
CA ARG A 101 -20.93 16.61 7.42
C ARG A 101 -20.46 15.76 8.61
N PRO A 102 -21.28 15.58 9.66
CA PRO A 102 -20.92 14.83 10.86
C PRO A 102 -21.08 13.31 10.61
N LEU A 103 -20.42 12.81 9.57
CA LEU A 103 -20.34 11.39 9.23
C LEU A 103 -19.00 10.82 9.71
N LYS A 104 -18.84 9.50 9.66
CA LYS A 104 -17.58 8.87 10.03
C LYS A 104 -16.46 9.28 9.07
N TYR A 105 -15.26 9.55 9.60
CA TYR A 105 -14.17 10.11 8.80
C TYR A 105 -13.78 9.21 7.62
N TRP A 106 -13.81 7.88 7.78
CA TRP A 106 -13.50 6.94 6.70
C TRP A 106 -14.51 6.98 5.55
N ASP A 107 -15.76 7.36 5.81
CA ASP A 107 -16.76 7.56 4.76
C ASP A 107 -16.52 8.86 4.01
N ILE A 108 -16.11 9.92 4.71
CA ILE A 108 -15.69 11.17 4.07
C ILE A 108 -14.43 10.98 3.21
N LEU A 109 -13.45 10.21 3.68
CA LEU A 109 -12.26 9.89 2.89
C LEU A 109 -12.59 9.06 1.63
N ARG A 110 -13.55 8.13 1.73
CA ARG A 110 -14.08 7.37 0.58
C ARG A 110 -14.76 8.30 -0.42
N ASP A 111 -15.62 9.20 0.04
CA ASP A 111 -16.28 10.20 -0.82
C ASP A 111 -15.27 11.12 -1.53
N VAL A 112 -14.14 11.44 -0.87
CA VAL A 112 -13.03 12.18 -1.49
C VAL A 112 -12.34 11.32 -2.56
N SER A 113 -12.10 10.03 -2.29
CA SER A 113 -11.54 9.09 -3.26
C SER A 113 -12.42 8.93 -4.49
N ASP A 114 -13.73 8.81 -4.31
CA ASP A 114 -14.73 8.69 -5.39
C ASP A 114 -14.82 9.99 -6.19
N TRP A 115 -14.74 11.14 -5.53
CA TRP A 115 -14.69 12.45 -6.18
C TRP A 115 -13.47 12.60 -7.09
N TRP A 116 -12.29 12.19 -6.65
CA TRP A 116 -11.11 12.16 -7.52
C TRP A 116 -11.27 11.17 -8.66
N ALA A 117 -11.75 9.96 -8.40
CA ALA A 117 -11.92 8.91 -9.42
C ALA A 117 -12.91 9.29 -10.52
N ALA A 118 -13.89 10.16 -10.23
CA ALA A 118 -14.82 10.71 -11.21
C ALA A 118 -14.19 11.76 -12.15
N MET A 119 -13.01 12.29 -11.82
CA MET A 119 -12.28 13.23 -12.68
C MET A 119 -11.63 12.46 -13.84
N PRO A 120 -11.83 12.84 -15.11
CA PRO A 120 -11.21 12.17 -16.25
C PRO A 120 -9.68 12.06 -16.14
N ALA A 121 -9.04 13.06 -15.52
CA ALA A 121 -7.60 13.09 -15.31
C ALA A 121 -7.10 12.00 -14.35
N TYR A 122 -7.93 11.49 -13.44
CA TYR A 122 -7.54 10.54 -12.37
C TYR A 122 -8.33 9.24 -12.41
N LYS A 123 -8.90 8.90 -13.56
CA LYS A 123 -9.62 7.65 -13.75
C LYS A 123 -8.72 6.45 -13.35
N PRO A 124 -9.10 5.64 -12.35
CA PRO A 124 -8.25 4.55 -11.88
C PRO A 124 -8.01 3.47 -12.94
N ALA A 125 -6.84 2.84 -12.90
CA ALA A 125 -6.53 1.64 -13.65
C ALA A 125 -7.46 0.48 -13.20
N PRO A 126 -7.83 -0.42 -14.12
CA PRO A 126 -8.48 -1.66 -13.72
C PRO A 126 -7.53 -2.49 -12.85
N VAL A 127 -8.10 -3.26 -11.92
CA VAL A 127 -7.36 -4.14 -11.03
C VAL A 127 -7.51 -5.58 -11.49
N PRO A 128 -6.43 -6.20 -11.99
CA PRO A 128 -6.44 -7.61 -12.38
C PRO A 128 -6.81 -8.52 -11.20
N GLU A 129 -7.44 -9.65 -11.47
CA GLU A 129 -7.83 -10.58 -10.41
C GLU A 129 -6.62 -11.10 -9.61
N HIS A 130 -5.47 -11.30 -10.26
CA HIS A 130 -4.25 -11.77 -9.60
C HIS A 130 -3.61 -10.72 -8.70
N ALA A 131 -3.91 -9.43 -8.89
CA ALA A 131 -3.54 -8.35 -7.99
C ALA A 131 -4.35 -8.39 -6.68
N ARG A 132 -5.34 -9.28 -6.57
CA ARG A 132 -6.24 -9.38 -5.41
C ARG A 132 -6.07 -10.72 -4.69
N LEU A 133 -4.94 -11.38 -4.94
CA LEU A 133 -4.59 -12.70 -4.42
C LEU A 133 -3.25 -12.64 -3.70
N PRO A 134 -3.03 -13.45 -2.64
CA PRO A 134 -1.79 -13.44 -1.88
C PRO A 134 -0.56 -13.68 -2.74
N MET A 135 0.57 -13.09 -2.35
CA MET A 135 1.82 -13.13 -3.10
C MET A 135 2.98 -13.65 -2.25
N TYR A 136 3.92 -14.33 -2.89
CA TYR A 136 5.25 -14.57 -2.33
C TYR A 136 6.19 -13.43 -2.73
N SER A 137 7.11 -13.03 -1.86
CA SER A 137 8.15 -12.06 -2.17
C SER A 137 9.52 -12.53 -1.72
N THR A 138 10.54 -12.23 -2.53
CA THR A 138 11.91 -12.64 -2.27
C THR A 138 12.69 -11.70 -1.37
N TRP A 139 12.19 -10.48 -1.08
CA TRP A 139 12.99 -9.42 -0.47
C TRP A 139 13.56 -9.76 0.90
N TYR A 140 12.72 -10.03 1.90
CA TYR A 140 13.19 -10.39 3.25
C TYR A 140 13.67 -11.84 3.34
N SER A 141 13.34 -12.67 2.35
CA SER A 141 13.76 -14.08 2.30
C SER A 141 15.21 -14.23 1.84
N PHE A 142 15.65 -13.42 0.86
CA PHE A 142 16.94 -13.58 0.20
C PHE A 142 17.70 -12.27 -0.01
N HIS A 143 17.02 -11.12 0.04
CA HIS A 143 17.54 -9.85 -0.46
C HIS A 143 18.19 -10.05 -1.84
N LEU A 144 19.46 -9.65 -2.01
CA LEU A 144 20.20 -9.76 -3.26
C LEU A 144 20.65 -11.20 -3.60
N GLY A 145 20.47 -12.15 -2.68
CA GLY A 145 20.96 -13.53 -2.76
C GLY A 145 20.05 -14.50 -3.54
N ILE A 146 19.28 -14.00 -4.49
CA ILE A 146 18.36 -14.80 -5.30
C ILE A 146 19.07 -15.56 -6.43
N THR A 147 18.57 -16.77 -6.72
CA THR A 147 18.88 -17.55 -7.93
C THR A 147 17.57 -18.12 -8.51
N PRO A 148 17.53 -18.50 -9.79
CA PRO A 148 16.38 -19.16 -10.41
C PRO A 148 15.86 -20.34 -9.58
N GLU A 149 16.75 -21.22 -9.13
CA GLU A 149 16.41 -22.46 -8.43
C GLU A 149 15.80 -22.18 -7.06
N LEU A 150 16.33 -21.20 -6.33
CA LEU A 150 15.79 -20.77 -5.04
C LEU A 150 14.37 -20.22 -5.22
N ILE A 151 14.16 -19.35 -6.20
CA ILE A 151 12.85 -18.74 -6.49
C ILE A 151 11.85 -19.83 -6.90
N GLU A 152 12.21 -20.70 -7.83
CA GLU A 152 11.36 -21.80 -8.30
C GLU A 152 11.01 -22.77 -7.16
N ASN A 153 11.95 -23.03 -6.24
CA ASN A 153 11.69 -23.84 -5.06
C ASN A 153 10.64 -23.20 -4.15
N GLN A 154 10.80 -21.92 -3.82
CA GLN A 154 9.82 -21.21 -3.00
C GLN A 154 8.46 -21.10 -3.69
N CYS A 155 8.42 -20.86 -5.00
CA CYS A 155 7.16 -20.83 -5.77
C CYS A 155 6.39 -22.17 -5.67
N ARG A 156 7.10 -23.29 -5.78
CA ARG A 156 6.49 -24.64 -5.64
C ARG A 156 5.90 -24.88 -4.26
N LEU A 157 6.51 -24.31 -3.22
CA LEU A 157 6.02 -24.38 -1.84
C LEU A 157 4.90 -23.37 -1.58
N ALA A 158 4.97 -22.21 -2.20
CA ALA A 158 4.03 -21.10 -2.02
C ALA A 158 2.69 -21.36 -2.70
N LYS A 159 2.69 -21.93 -3.92
CA LYS A 159 1.46 -22.16 -4.70
C LYS A 159 0.41 -22.99 -3.96
N PRO A 160 0.74 -24.14 -3.34
CA PRO A 160 -0.23 -24.91 -2.55
C PRO A 160 -0.75 -24.21 -1.30
N LEU A 161 -0.06 -23.17 -0.81
CA LEU A 161 -0.52 -22.34 0.32
C LEU A 161 -1.49 -21.24 -0.11
N GLY A 162 -1.74 -21.09 -1.42
CA GLY A 162 -2.69 -20.13 -1.97
C GLY A 162 -2.05 -18.79 -2.39
N MET A 163 -0.73 -18.75 -2.58
CA MET A 163 -0.06 -17.61 -3.23
C MET A 163 -0.07 -17.82 -4.74
N ASP A 164 -0.62 -16.85 -5.47
CA ASP A 164 -0.83 -16.96 -6.93
C ASP A 164 0.17 -16.14 -7.76
N SER A 165 0.98 -15.32 -7.10
CA SER A 165 2.03 -14.51 -7.74
C SER A 165 3.32 -14.52 -6.91
N VAL A 166 4.45 -14.34 -7.58
CA VAL A 166 5.74 -14.04 -6.96
C VAL A 166 6.19 -12.63 -7.37
N ILE A 167 6.66 -11.87 -6.40
CA ILE A 167 7.41 -10.64 -6.59
C ILE A 167 8.88 -10.97 -6.39
N VAL A 168 9.64 -10.98 -7.48
CA VAL A 168 11.10 -11.07 -7.42
C VAL A 168 11.64 -9.66 -7.25
N ASP A 169 12.14 -9.41 -6.04
CA ASP A 169 12.62 -8.10 -5.60
C ASP A 169 14.06 -7.82 -6.08
N ASP A 170 14.71 -6.79 -5.54
CA ASP A 170 16.05 -6.35 -5.93
C ASP A 170 17.10 -7.48 -5.87
N GLY A 171 18.05 -7.45 -6.81
CA GLY A 171 19.22 -8.34 -6.87
C GLY A 171 19.36 -9.15 -8.14
N TRP A 172 18.36 -9.16 -9.01
CA TRP A 172 18.36 -9.93 -10.27
C TRP A 172 19.26 -9.33 -11.36
N GLN A 173 19.48 -8.01 -11.28
CA GLN A 173 20.20 -7.19 -12.25
C GLN A 173 21.67 -6.93 -11.89
N THR A 174 22.15 -7.45 -10.75
CA THR A 174 23.51 -7.18 -10.27
C THR A 174 24.20 -8.44 -9.74
N GLU A 175 25.49 -8.57 -10.01
CA GLU A 175 26.37 -9.57 -9.36
C GLU A 175 26.81 -9.11 -7.96
N ASP A 176 26.74 -7.80 -7.70
CA ASP A 176 27.10 -7.21 -6.41
C ASP A 176 26.12 -7.67 -5.32
N LYS A 177 26.66 -7.88 -4.13
CA LYS A 177 25.91 -8.22 -2.92
C LYS A 177 25.83 -7.04 -1.94
N ASN A 178 26.45 -5.90 -2.27
CA ASN A 178 26.31 -4.67 -1.51
C ASN A 178 24.96 -3.99 -1.81
N ARG A 179 24.34 -3.42 -0.78
CA ARG A 179 23.03 -2.77 -0.85
C ARG A 179 23.12 -1.34 -1.40
N GLY A 180 23.32 -1.20 -2.71
CA GLY A 180 23.38 0.10 -3.38
C GLY A 180 23.06 0.05 -4.87
N TYR A 181 22.78 1.21 -5.48
CA TYR A 181 22.26 1.30 -6.85
C TYR A 181 23.32 1.68 -7.90
N ALA A 182 24.61 1.49 -7.60
CA ALA A 182 25.72 1.88 -8.48
C ALA A 182 25.76 1.15 -9.83
N TYR A 183 25.06 0.01 -9.93
CA TYR A 183 24.94 -0.83 -11.12
C TYR A 183 23.52 -0.87 -11.70
N CYS A 184 22.57 -0.11 -11.14
CA CYS A 184 21.17 -0.09 -11.61
C CYS A 184 20.98 0.95 -12.73
N GLY A 185 20.05 0.72 -13.64
CA GLY A 185 19.68 1.68 -14.70
C GLY A 185 19.75 1.13 -16.12
N ASP A 186 20.57 0.12 -16.39
CA ASP A 186 20.54 -0.64 -17.65
C ASP A 186 19.47 -1.74 -17.62
N TRP A 187 19.13 -2.22 -16.41
CA TRP A 187 18.12 -3.24 -16.15
C TRP A 187 18.26 -4.48 -17.03
N GLU A 188 19.50 -4.95 -17.17
CA GLU A 188 19.83 -6.25 -17.75
C GLU A 188 19.91 -7.28 -16.62
N ALA A 189 19.53 -8.53 -16.90
CA ALA A 189 19.71 -9.61 -15.93
C ALA A 189 21.21 -9.88 -15.73
N ALA A 190 21.63 -10.09 -14.47
CA ALA A 190 22.99 -10.47 -14.17
C ALA A 190 23.26 -11.89 -14.70
N PRO A 191 24.13 -12.07 -15.72
CA PRO A 191 24.25 -13.34 -16.43
C PRO A 191 24.80 -14.47 -15.57
N GLY A 192 25.58 -14.17 -14.52
CA GLY A 192 26.05 -15.14 -13.55
C GLY A 192 24.98 -15.64 -12.59
N LYS A 193 23.91 -14.85 -12.37
CA LYS A 193 22.74 -15.25 -11.56
C LYS A 193 21.62 -15.86 -12.41
N PHE A 194 21.31 -15.22 -13.53
CA PHE A 194 20.20 -15.56 -14.42
C PHE A 194 20.72 -15.74 -15.86
N PRO A 195 21.28 -16.91 -16.20
CA PRO A 195 21.80 -17.16 -17.54
C PRO A 195 20.70 -17.17 -18.62
N ASP A 196 19.49 -17.59 -18.25
CA ASP A 196 18.28 -17.51 -19.09
C ASP A 196 17.09 -17.10 -18.23
N PHE A 197 16.82 -15.79 -18.21
CA PHE A 197 15.73 -15.23 -17.42
C PHE A 197 14.35 -15.63 -17.96
N ARG A 198 14.22 -15.76 -19.29
CA ARG A 198 12.94 -16.13 -19.91
C ARG A 198 12.55 -17.56 -19.54
N ALA A 199 13.49 -18.50 -19.68
CA ALA A 199 13.23 -19.88 -19.28
C ALA A 199 12.93 -20.01 -17.79
N HIS A 200 13.53 -19.15 -16.93
CA HIS A 200 13.18 -19.09 -15.51
C HIS A 200 11.72 -18.66 -15.28
N VAL A 201 11.27 -17.57 -15.92
CA VAL A 201 9.88 -17.11 -15.81
C VAL A 201 8.91 -18.18 -16.35
N ASP A 202 9.22 -18.82 -17.48
CA ASP A 202 8.39 -19.89 -18.04
C ASP A 202 8.23 -21.07 -17.05
N ARG A 203 9.27 -21.42 -16.27
CA ARG A 203 9.18 -22.44 -15.21
C ARG A 203 8.29 -22.01 -14.05
N VAL A 204 8.30 -20.74 -13.66
CA VAL A 204 7.38 -20.20 -12.64
C VAL A 204 5.93 -20.20 -13.17
N HIS A 205 5.72 -19.80 -14.42
CA HIS A 205 4.42 -19.87 -15.08
C HIS A 205 3.88 -21.30 -15.19
N ALA A 206 4.75 -22.29 -15.42
CA ALA A 206 4.37 -23.70 -15.44
C ALA A 206 3.86 -24.21 -14.08
N LEU A 207 4.20 -23.55 -12.97
CA LEU A 207 3.62 -23.78 -11.64
C LEU A 207 2.23 -23.11 -11.47
N GLY A 208 1.80 -22.34 -12.46
CA GLY A 208 0.56 -21.55 -12.42
C GLY A 208 0.65 -20.29 -11.58
N MET A 209 1.84 -19.74 -11.39
CA MET A 209 2.06 -18.46 -10.68
C MET A 209 2.33 -17.32 -11.65
N LYS A 210 1.92 -16.10 -11.29
CA LYS A 210 2.28 -14.87 -12.00
C LYS A 210 3.62 -14.32 -11.52
N TYR A 211 4.32 -13.61 -12.39
CA TYR A 211 5.67 -13.11 -12.12
C TYR A 211 5.73 -11.59 -12.21
N LEU A 212 5.99 -10.94 -11.08
CA LEU A 212 6.27 -9.51 -11.00
C LEU A 212 7.75 -9.29 -10.70
N LEU A 213 8.36 -8.31 -11.36
CA LEU A 213 9.78 -8.00 -11.20
C LEU A 213 9.98 -6.58 -10.68
N TRP A 214 10.88 -6.42 -9.71
CA TRP A 214 11.21 -5.12 -9.12
C TRP A 214 12.15 -4.30 -10.01
N PHE A 215 11.89 -2.99 -10.06
CA PHE A 215 12.74 -1.97 -10.70
C PHE A 215 12.77 -0.71 -9.84
N SER A 216 13.93 -0.06 -9.75
CA SER A 216 14.02 1.33 -9.31
C SER A 216 13.82 2.25 -10.50
N VAL A 217 12.70 2.98 -10.55
CA VAL A 217 12.31 3.74 -11.74
C VAL A 217 13.32 4.85 -12.11
N PRO A 218 13.69 5.75 -11.20
CA PRO A 218 14.53 6.89 -11.55
C PRO A 218 16.04 6.61 -11.53
N PHE A 219 16.50 5.56 -10.85
CA PHE A 219 17.91 5.46 -10.49
C PHE A 219 18.79 4.98 -11.64
N VAL A 220 19.93 5.65 -11.78
CA VAL A 220 21.01 5.28 -12.70
C VAL A 220 22.36 5.34 -11.98
N GLY A 221 23.06 4.21 -11.97
CA GLY A 221 24.32 4.02 -11.28
C GLY A 221 25.54 4.35 -12.14
N VAL A 222 26.62 4.82 -11.52
CA VAL A 222 27.83 5.29 -12.22
C VAL A 222 28.54 4.24 -13.09
N HIS A 223 28.26 2.95 -12.88
CA HIS A 223 28.84 1.84 -13.64
C HIS A 223 27.98 1.38 -14.82
N THR A 224 26.87 2.05 -15.11
CA THR A 224 25.95 1.69 -16.20
C THR A 224 26.26 2.42 -17.50
N LYS A 225 25.84 1.83 -18.63
CA LYS A 225 25.89 2.50 -19.95
C LYS A 225 24.93 3.69 -19.97
N ALA A 226 23.78 3.57 -19.30
CA ALA A 226 22.82 4.65 -19.13
C ALA A 226 23.42 5.88 -18.47
N PHE A 227 24.29 5.72 -17.46
CA PHE A 227 24.94 6.86 -16.80
C PHE A 227 25.76 7.70 -17.79
N ALA A 228 26.62 7.05 -18.58
CA ALA A 228 27.41 7.75 -19.60
C ALA A 228 26.52 8.42 -20.66
N ARG A 229 25.43 7.77 -21.06
CA ARG A 229 24.44 8.29 -22.02
C ARG A 229 23.69 9.52 -21.50
N PHE A 230 23.39 9.58 -20.21
CA PHE A 230 22.52 10.57 -19.58
C PHE A 230 23.22 11.50 -18.58
N LYS A 231 24.55 11.56 -18.59
CA LYS A 231 25.39 12.28 -17.61
C LYS A 231 24.99 13.74 -17.30
N ASP A 232 24.35 14.43 -18.25
CA ASP A 232 23.92 15.83 -18.11
C ASP A 232 22.38 15.98 -17.91
N LYS A 233 21.68 14.87 -17.63
CA LYS A 233 20.21 14.78 -17.58
C LYS A 233 19.72 14.18 -16.27
N PHE A 234 20.30 14.63 -15.17
CA PHE A 234 19.92 14.25 -13.81
C PHE A 234 19.17 15.38 -13.11
N LEU A 235 18.22 15.04 -12.24
CA LEU A 235 17.54 16.03 -11.39
C LEU A 235 18.51 16.64 -10.36
N ASN A 236 19.45 15.84 -9.88
CA ASN A 236 20.41 16.20 -8.84
C ASN A 236 21.87 16.01 -9.30
N PRO A 237 22.38 16.87 -10.20
CA PRO A 237 23.69 16.69 -10.82
C PRO A 237 24.86 16.74 -9.81
N ASN A 238 24.69 17.39 -8.66
CA ASN A 238 25.71 17.50 -7.61
C ASN A 238 25.63 16.39 -6.54
N ASN A 239 24.86 15.34 -6.79
CA ASN A 239 24.73 14.21 -5.88
C ASN A 239 26.09 13.52 -5.65
N LYS A 240 26.36 13.11 -4.40
CA LYS A 240 27.61 12.42 -4.02
C LYS A 240 27.46 10.91 -3.91
N ASN A 241 26.24 10.38 -4.08
CA ASN A 241 26.00 8.94 -4.13
C ASN A 241 26.56 8.35 -5.43
N PRO A 242 26.90 7.05 -5.47
CA PRO A 242 27.31 6.36 -6.69
C PRO A 242 26.13 6.06 -7.65
N TRP A 243 24.98 6.72 -7.48
CA TRP A 243 23.82 6.68 -8.38
C TRP A 243 23.09 8.02 -8.37
N TYR A 244 22.35 8.30 -9.44
CA TYR A 244 21.67 9.56 -9.71
C TYR A 244 20.21 9.33 -10.08
N VAL A 245 19.41 10.40 -10.05
CA VAL A 245 18.01 10.39 -10.50
C VAL A 245 17.94 10.98 -11.89
N LEU A 246 17.48 10.18 -12.86
CA LEU A 246 17.19 10.64 -14.21
C LEU A 246 16.10 11.72 -14.21
N ASP A 247 16.27 12.75 -15.04
CA ASP A 247 15.32 13.86 -15.17
C ASP A 247 14.22 13.51 -16.19
N PRO A 248 12.97 13.22 -15.76
CA PRO A 248 11.90 12.84 -16.66
C PRO A 248 11.46 13.99 -17.56
N ARG A 249 11.92 15.24 -17.34
CA ARG A 249 11.60 16.37 -18.22
C ARG A 249 12.26 16.25 -19.60
N PHE A 250 13.21 15.33 -19.79
CA PHE A 250 13.78 15.04 -21.12
C PHE A 250 13.00 13.91 -21.81
N PRO A 251 12.53 14.09 -23.07
CA PRO A 251 11.77 13.08 -23.78
C PRO A 251 12.58 11.80 -24.01
N GLU A 252 13.89 11.88 -24.29
CA GLU A 252 14.74 10.70 -24.47
C GLU A 252 14.99 9.90 -23.19
N VAL A 253 14.90 10.54 -22.01
CA VAL A 253 14.95 9.85 -20.72
C VAL A 253 13.67 9.07 -20.52
N ARG A 254 12.51 9.68 -20.80
CA ARG A 254 11.21 8.98 -20.71
C ARG A 254 11.15 7.82 -21.68
N GLU A 255 11.53 8.02 -22.95
CA GLU A 255 11.55 6.94 -23.94
C GLU A 255 12.47 5.78 -23.53
N TYR A 256 13.62 6.10 -22.92
CA TYR A 256 14.52 5.08 -22.42
C TYR A 256 13.88 4.21 -21.33
N LEU A 257 13.28 4.84 -20.31
CA LEU A 257 12.61 4.15 -19.21
C LEU A 257 11.40 3.34 -19.70
N ILE A 258 10.54 3.95 -20.53
CA ILE A 258 9.39 3.27 -21.14
C ILE A 258 9.85 2.05 -21.94
N GLY A 259 10.87 2.22 -22.78
CA GLY A 259 11.41 1.15 -23.61
C GLY A 259 12.02 0.01 -22.79
N ILE A 260 12.61 0.28 -21.62
CA ILE A 260 13.07 -0.78 -20.70
C ILE A 260 11.89 -1.63 -20.26
N TYR A 261 10.84 -1.04 -19.70
CA TYR A 261 9.70 -1.81 -19.19
C TYR A 261 9.01 -2.57 -20.31
N GLU A 262 8.84 -1.93 -21.48
CA GLU A 262 8.23 -2.57 -22.65
C GLU A 262 9.03 -3.79 -23.12
N ARG A 263 10.35 -3.65 -23.26
CA ARG A 263 11.22 -4.77 -23.67
C ARG A 263 11.21 -5.88 -22.64
N ARG A 264 11.37 -5.57 -21.35
CA ARG A 264 11.40 -6.61 -20.29
C ARG A 264 10.08 -7.33 -20.13
N LEU A 265 8.95 -6.63 -20.31
CA LEU A 265 7.64 -7.27 -20.33
C LEU A 265 7.57 -8.35 -21.42
N ARG A 266 8.09 -8.07 -22.62
CA ARG A 266 8.06 -9.01 -23.77
C ARG A 266 9.11 -10.11 -23.66
N GLU A 267 10.35 -9.73 -23.41
CA GLU A 267 11.51 -10.63 -23.44
C GLU A 267 11.42 -11.66 -22.31
N PHE A 268 11.00 -11.24 -21.11
CA PHE A 268 10.89 -12.13 -19.95
C PHE A 268 9.47 -12.67 -19.72
N ASP A 269 8.46 -12.22 -20.47
CA ASP A 269 7.03 -12.53 -20.25
C ASP A 269 6.50 -12.18 -18.86
N LEU A 270 6.92 -11.03 -18.33
CA LEU A 270 6.48 -10.60 -17.00
C LEU A 270 4.95 -10.43 -16.97
N ASP A 271 4.33 -10.63 -15.82
CA ASP A 271 2.91 -10.30 -15.60
C ASP A 271 2.74 -8.93 -14.96
N GLY A 272 3.83 -8.32 -14.51
CA GLY A 272 3.80 -7.03 -13.88
C GLY A 272 5.14 -6.56 -13.35
N PHE A 273 5.10 -5.42 -12.68
CA PHE A 273 6.26 -4.75 -12.14
C PHE A 273 5.98 -4.26 -10.73
N LYS A 274 6.99 -4.34 -9.86
CA LYS A 274 7.09 -3.52 -8.66
C LYS A 274 7.98 -2.32 -8.98
N LEU A 275 7.37 -1.15 -9.13
CA LEU A 275 8.05 0.05 -9.59
C LEU A 275 8.35 0.96 -8.40
N ASP A 276 9.61 0.99 -7.98
CA ASP A 276 10.02 1.67 -6.76
C ASP A 276 10.69 3.03 -7.02
N PHE A 277 10.78 3.83 -5.96
CA PHE A 277 11.39 5.16 -5.93
C PHE A 277 10.74 6.20 -6.85
N VAL A 278 9.49 6.00 -7.28
CA VAL A 278 8.77 6.99 -8.11
C VAL A 278 8.64 8.34 -7.39
N ASP A 279 8.55 8.32 -6.05
CA ASP A 279 8.58 9.51 -5.19
C ASP A 279 9.89 10.30 -5.28
N CYS A 280 10.97 9.74 -5.81
CA CYS A 280 12.24 10.44 -6.03
C CYS A 280 12.23 11.35 -7.27
N PHE A 281 11.19 11.34 -8.09
CA PHE A 281 10.95 12.39 -9.10
C PHE A 281 10.52 13.71 -8.44
N ASN A 282 11.43 14.30 -7.66
CA ASN A 282 11.26 15.54 -6.95
C ASN A 282 12.04 16.67 -7.60
N THR A 283 11.48 17.88 -7.52
CA THR A 283 12.19 19.10 -7.84
C THR A 283 13.40 19.27 -6.91
N HIS A 284 14.56 19.57 -7.49
CA HIS A 284 15.82 19.82 -6.78
C HIS A 284 16.26 21.26 -6.97
N GLU A 285 16.82 21.89 -5.93
CA GLU A 285 17.25 23.29 -5.96
C GLU A 285 18.17 23.62 -7.15
N ASP A 286 19.12 22.73 -7.47
CA ASP A 286 20.08 22.92 -8.56
C ASP A 286 19.44 22.94 -9.96
N THR A 287 18.25 22.35 -10.13
CA THR A 287 17.60 22.19 -11.45
C THR A 287 16.14 22.65 -11.48
N LYS A 288 15.65 23.29 -10.40
CA LYS A 288 14.23 23.68 -10.26
C LYS A 288 13.79 24.65 -11.35
N ASP A 289 14.64 25.62 -11.68
CA ASP A 289 14.34 26.67 -12.67
C ASP A 289 14.80 26.30 -14.09
N ALA A 290 15.34 25.09 -14.28
CA ALA A 290 15.83 24.63 -15.57
C ALA A 290 14.69 24.26 -16.52
N PHE A 291 14.60 24.97 -17.65
CA PHE A 291 13.71 24.66 -18.77
C PHE A 291 14.44 24.88 -20.11
N GLY A 292 14.03 24.16 -21.15
CA GLY A 292 14.74 24.12 -22.43
C GLY A 292 15.97 23.20 -22.42
N ASN A 293 16.87 23.39 -23.39
CA ASN A 293 18.05 22.52 -23.61
C ASN A 293 17.70 21.03 -23.72
N GLY A 294 16.58 20.71 -24.36
CA GLY A 294 16.06 19.35 -24.52
C GLY A 294 14.98 18.95 -23.52
N ARG A 295 14.73 19.74 -22.46
CA ARG A 295 13.55 19.54 -21.60
C ARG A 295 12.30 20.04 -22.29
N ASP A 296 11.26 19.20 -22.36
CA ASP A 296 9.96 19.55 -22.93
C ASP A 296 8.88 19.80 -21.88
N TYR A 297 9.17 19.55 -20.60
CA TYR A 297 8.38 19.96 -19.44
C TYR A 297 9.20 20.86 -18.52
N GLN A 298 8.56 21.87 -17.93
CA GLN A 298 9.16 22.65 -16.84
C GLN A 298 8.95 21.96 -15.49
N SER A 299 7.74 21.45 -15.26
CA SER A 299 7.33 20.75 -14.03
C SER A 299 7.82 19.30 -14.02
N VAL A 300 8.56 18.92 -12.97
CA VAL A 300 8.99 17.52 -12.75
C VAL A 300 7.79 16.60 -12.50
N PRO A 301 6.80 16.95 -11.64
CA PRO A 301 5.60 16.13 -11.47
C PRO A 301 4.80 15.88 -12.76
N GLU A 302 4.65 16.89 -13.62
CA GLU A 302 3.95 16.71 -14.91
C GLU A 302 4.72 15.76 -15.84
N ALA A 303 6.05 15.89 -15.87
CA ALA A 303 6.90 15.00 -16.65
C ALA A 303 6.86 13.54 -16.13
N ALA A 304 6.75 13.35 -14.81
CA ALA A 304 6.57 12.04 -14.19
C ALA A 304 5.17 11.45 -14.50
N ASP A 305 4.10 12.26 -14.44
CA ASP A 305 2.76 11.82 -14.86
C ASP A 305 2.75 11.40 -16.35
N ARG A 306 3.43 12.18 -17.20
CA ARG A 306 3.59 11.85 -18.61
C ARG A 306 4.30 10.52 -18.80
N LEU A 307 5.42 10.32 -18.12
CA LEU A 307 6.19 9.07 -18.13
C LEU A 307 5.30 7.87 -17.76
N LEU A 308 4.64 7.92 -16.61
CA LEU A 308 3.86 6.78 -16.09
C LEU A 308 2.59 6.52 -16.90
N THR A 309 1.98 7.57 -17.46
CA THR A 309 0.86 7.46 -18.41
C THR A 309 1.29 6.68 -19.66
N ASP A 310 2.44 7.04 -20.26
CA ASP A 310 2.94 6.37 -21.46
C ASP A 310 3.44 4.94 -21.16
N VAL A 311 4.07 4.70 -20.00
CA VAL A 311 4.41 3.35 -19.53
C VAL A 311 3.15 2.48 -19.51
N MET A 312 2.08 2.92 -18.85
CA MET A 312 0.87 2.12 -18.76
C MET A 312 0.17 1.89 -20.09
N ALA A 313 0.15 2.90 -20.97
CA ALA A 313 -0.39 2.75 -22.30
C ALA A 313 0.33 1.64 -23.08
N ARG A 314 1.68 1.64 -23.08
CA ARG A 314 2.48 0.63 -23.80
C ARG A 314 2.40 -0.75 -23.16
N LEU A 315 2.49 -0.85 -21.84
CA LEU A 315 2.42 -2.14 -21.16
C LEU A 315 1.04 -2.80 -21.34
N ARG A 316 -0.05 -2.04 -21.24
CA ARG A 316 -1.42 -2.58 -21.43
C ARG A 316 -1.73 -2.94 -22.88
N ALA A 317 -1.07 -2.32 -23.86
CA ALA A 317 -1.16 -2.75 -25.26
C ALA A 317 -0.56 -4.15 -25.48
N ILE A 318 0.30 -4.61 -24.57
CA ILE A 318 0.93 -5.94 -24.61
C ILE A 318 0.15 -6.92 -23.74
N LYS A 319 -0.05 -6.57 -22.46
CA LYS A 319 -0.73 -7.39 -21.47
C LYS A 319 -1.78 -6.50 -20.77
N PRO A 320 -3.06 -6.53 -21.20
CA PRO A 320 -4.11 -5.65 -20.67
C PRO A 320 -4.29 -5.70 -19.15
N ASP A 321 -3.99 -6.88 -18.57
CA ASP A 321 -4.05 -7.20 -17.14
C ASP A 321 -2.68 -7.08 -16.43
N VAL A 322 -1.76 -6.27 -16.97
CA VAL A 322 -0.45 -6.02 -16.33
C VAL A 322 -0.64 -5.47 -14.92
N MET A 323 0.08 -6.05 -13.96
CA MET A 323 0.06 -5.63 -12.56
C MET A 323 1.17 -4.60 -12.30
N ILE A 324 0.85 -3.49 -11.65
CA ILE A 324 1.83 -2.47 -11.26
C ILE A 324 1.65 -2.20 -9.78
N GLU A 325 2.67 -2.61 -9.02
CA GLU A 325 2.79 -2.31 -7.60
C GLU A 325 3.58 -1.02 -7.38
N PHE A 326 2.98 -0.20 -6.52
CA PHE A 326 3.61 0.95 -5.89
C PHE A 326 3.57 0.85 -4.38
N ARG A 327 4.49 1.54 -3.70
CA ARG A 327 4.54 1.62 -2.24
C ARG A 327 4.24 3.03 -1.75
N GLN A 328 3.88 3.17 -0.48
CA GLN A 328 3.81 4.48 0.16
C GLN A 328 5.19 5.18 0.13
N SER A 329 5.29 6.47 -0.21
CA SER A 329 4.21 7.47 -0.12
C SER A 329 3.49 7.80 -1.43
N TYR A 330 3.82 7.14 -2.54
CA TYR A 330 3.31 7.48 -3.87
C TYR A 330 1.97 6.78 -4.18
N ILE A 331 0.96 7.20 -3.42
CA ILE A 331 -0.40 6.61 -3.36
C ILE A 331 -1.51 7.64 -3.64
N GLY A 332 -1.15 8.78 -4.24
CA GLY A 332 -2.10 9.86 -4.58
C GLY A 332 -3.15 9.44 -5.62
N PRO A 333 -4.19 10.26 -5.85
CA PRO A 333 -5.23 9.96 -6.85
C PRO A 333 -4.66 9.83 -8.26
N VAL A 334 -3.61 10.58 -8.60
CA VAL A 334 -2.87 10.46 -9.87
C VAL A 334 -2.25 9.06 -9.99
N MET A 335 -1.66 8.55 -8.90
CA MET A 335 -1.02 7.24 -8.85
C MET A 335 -1.97 6.08 -9.19
N ARG A 336 -3.27 6.26 -8.96
CA ARG A 336 -4.27 5.22 -9.27
C ARG A 336 -4.54 5.07 -10.75
N LYS A 337 -4.17 6.05 -11.60
CA LYS A 337 -4.27 5.92 -13.06
C LYS A 337 -3.39 4.80 -13.61
N TYR A 338 -2.30 4.51 -12.92
CA TYR A 338 -1.24 3.65 -13.42
C TYR A 338 -0.83 2.51 -12.47
N GLY A 339 -0.98 2.68 -11.16
CA GLY A 339 -0.84 1.58 -10.20
C GLY A 339 -2.19 0.91 -9.94
N ASN A 340 -2.22 -0.42 -10.04
CA ASN A 340 -3.39 -1.22 -9.64
C ASN A 340 -3.16 -2.00 -8.33
N ILE A 341 -1.94 -1.94 -7.79
CA ILE A 341 -1.57 -2.43 -6.46
C ILE A 341 -0.87 -1.30 -5.70
N PHE A 342 -1.38 -0.94 -4.52
CA PHE A 342 -0.73 -0.05 -3.57
C PHE A 342 -0.34 -0.80 -2.30
N ARG A 343 0.95 -0.86 -2.03
CA ARG A 343 1.56 -1.48 -0.85
C ARG A 343 1.80 -0.43 0.23
N VAL A 344 1.70 -0.88 1.48
CA VAL A 344 2.25 -0.13 2.64
C VAL A 344 3.75 0.15 2.43
N GLY A 345 4.29 1.13 3.14
CA GLY A 345 5.75 1.32 3.23
C GLY A 345 6.46 0.08 3.81
N ASP A 346 7.78 0.11 3.87
CA ASP A 346 8.56 -1.04 4.38
C ASP A 346 8.41 -1.15 5.90
N GLU A 347 7.91 -2.28 6.37
CA GLU A 347 7.53 -2.61 7.74
C GLU A 347 8.04 -4.01 8.15
N PRO A 348 9.35 -4.31 7.99
CA PRO A 348 9.90 -5.63 8.26
C PRO A 348 9.72 -6.01 9.73
N ASN A 349 9.05 -7.13 9.98
CA ASN A 349 8.73 -7.60 11.32
C ASN A 349 7.95 -6.57 12.18
N ASN A 350 7.26 -5.61 11.55
CA ASN A 350 6.46 -4.58 12.22
C ASN A 350 4.96 -4.72 11.90
N ALA A 351 4.32 -5.70 12.54
CA ALA A 351 2.88 -5.98 12.40
C ALA A 351 2.00 -4.73 12.58
N ALA A 352 2.27 -3.94 13.63
CA ALA A 352 1.50 -2.74 13.93
C ALA A 352 1.69 -1.64 12.87
N GLY A 353 2.92 -1.44 12.38
CA GLY A 353 3.20 -0.50 11.28
C GLY A 353 2.44 -0.87 10.01
N ASN A 354 2.45 -2.16 9.65
CA ASN A 354 1.73 -2.69 8.50
C ASN A 354 0.21 -2.43 8.59
N ARG A 355 -0.38 -2.67 9.77
CA ARG A 355 -1.79 -2.31 10.05
C ARG A 355 -2.02 -0.81 9.91
N VAL A 356 -1.25 0.01 10.63
CA VAL A 356 -1.47 1.46 10.70
C VAL A 356 -1.33 2.12 9.33
N GLY A 357 -0.28 1.76 8.58
CA GLY A 357 -0.02 2.29 7.25
C GLY A 357 -1.08 1.90 6.21
N SER A 358 -1.73 0.74 6.38
CA SER A 358 -2.76 0.28 5.44
C SER A 358 -4.14 0.89 5.69
N MET A 359 -4.51 1.30 6.90
CA MET A 359 -5.90 1.75 7.18
C MET A 359 -6.33 2.98 6.36
N LEU A 360 -5.49 4.02 6.33
CA LEU A 360 -5.78 5.21 5.52
C LEU A 360 -5.64 4.91 4.03
N LEU A 361 -4.68 4.06 3.67
CA LEU A 361 -4.51 3.61 2.29
C LEU A 361 -5.79 2.92 1.79
N ARG A 362 -6.37 2.01 2.59
CA ARG A 362 -7.66 1.36 2.31
C ARG A 362 -8.82 2.34 2.21
N ALA A 363 -8.86 3.37 3.06
CA ALA A 363 -9.90 4.40 3.01
C ALA A 363 -9.81 5.31 1.77
N LEU A 364 -8.61 5.48 1.20
CA LEU A 364 -8.35 6.41 0.08
C LEU A 364 -8.16 5.74 -1.29
N SER A 365 -7.94 4.43 -1.33
CA SER A 365 -7.58 3.72 -2.57
C SER A 365 -8.78 3.24 -3.41
N GLY A 366 -10.01 3.42 -2.92
CA GLY A 366 -11.22 2.96 -3.61
C GLY A 366 -11.11 1.47 -3.97
N ASN A 367 -11.15 1.15 -5.27
CA ASN A 367 -11.04 -0.21 -5.79
C ASN A 367 -9.60 -0.69 -6.07
N THR A 368 -8.58 0.17 -5.97
CA THR A 368 -7.17 -0.23 -6.14
C THR A 368 -6.80 -1.27 -5.07
N ALA A 369 -6.13 -2.36 -5.46
CA ALA A 369 -5.77 -3.41 -4.50
C ALA A 369 -4.77 -2.85 -3.49
N VAL A 370 -5.05 -3.02 -2.20
CA VAL A 370 -4.15 -2.60 -1.12
C VAL A 370 -3.45 -3.81 -0.55
N HIS A 371 -2.13 -3.82 -0.60
CA HIS A 371 -1.29 -4.91 -0.12
C HIS A 371 -0.62 -4.55 1.20
N SER A 372 -0.39 -5.56 2.03
CA SER A 372 0.52 -5.45 3.16
C SER A 372 1.94 -5.21 2.65
N ASP A 373 2.80 -4.63 3.48
CA ASP A 373 4.21 -4.93 3.30
C ASP A 373 4.45 -6.45 3.42
N MET A 374 5.51 -6.94 2.81
CA MET A 374 5.91 -8.33 2.87
C MET A 374 6.21 -8.73 4.30
N VAL A 375 5.44 -9.68 4.84
CA VAL A 375 5.60 -10.09 6.23
C VAL A 375 6.77 -11.05 6.39
N MET A 376 7.52 -10.84 7.47
CA MET A 376 8.64 -11.68 7.88
C MET A 376 8.71 -11.74 9.41
N TRP A 377 9.31 -12.79 9.94
CA TRP A 377 9.55 -13.00 11.37
C TRP A 377 10.78 -13.89 11.58
N HIS A 378 11.23 -14.03 12.81
CA HIS A 378 12.33 -14.93 13.15
C HIS A 378 11.83 -16.37 13.26
N TYR A 379 12.60 -17.36 12.79
CA TYR A 379 12.12 -18.76 12.71
C TYR A 379 11.98 -19.44 14.07
N GLU A 380 12.67 -18.93 15.10
CA GLU A 380 12.52 -19.38 16.49
C GLU A 380 11.33 -18.75 17.22
N ASP A 381 10.59 -17.85 16.57
CA ASP A 381 9.44 -17.22 17.21
C ASP A 381 8.32 -18.23 17.48
N THR A 382 7.51 -17.98 18.51
CA THR A 382 6.29 -18.78 18.72
C THR A 382 5.34 -18.60 17.55
N VAL A 383 4.53 -19.61 17.25
CA VAL A 383 3.63 -19.54 16.10
C VAL A 383 2.57 -18.43 16.29
N GLU A 384 2.12 -18.19 17.53
CA GLU A 384 1.20 -17.12 17.87
C GLU A 384 1.82 -15.73 17.69
N SER A 385 3.10 -15.56 18.04
CA SER A 385 3.82 -14.30 17.84
C SER A 385 4.08 -14.04 16.34
N ALA A 386 4.56 -15.05 15.61
CA ALA A 386 4.73 -14.96 14.16
C ALA A 386 3.41 -14.64 13.43
N ALA A 387 2.30 -15.23 13.89
CA ALA A 387 0.95 -15.00 13.35
C ALA A 387 0.49 -13.54 13.49
N MET A 388 1.05 -12.76 14.42
CA MET A 388 0.74 -11.33 14.54
C MET A 388 1.05 -10.56 13.26
N GLN A 389 2.13 -10.93 12.56
CA GLN A 389 2.49 -10.28 11.30
C GLN A 389 1.38 -10.44 10.24
N LEU A 390 0.71 -11.59 10.20
CA LEU A 390 -0.36 -11.88 9.25
C LEU A 390 -1.71 -11.28 9.67
N ILE A 391 -2.11 -11.45 10.92
CA ILE A 391 -3.43 -11.01 11.39
C ILE A 391 -3.55 -9.48 11.48
N HIS A 392 -2.42 -8.76 11.65
CA HIS A 392 -2.39 -7.30 11.56
C HIS A 392 -2.47 -6.79 10.11
N ALA A 393 -2.12 -7.62 9.14
CA ALA A 393 -2.30 -7.36 7.70
C ALA A 393 -3.66 -7.84 7.14
N LEU A 394 -4.56 -8.35 7.97
CA LEU A 394 -5.77 -9.09 7.55
C LEU A 394 -6.68 -8.32 6.57
N PHE A 395 -6.76 -6.99 6.66
CA PHE A 395 -7.58 -6.15 5.77
C PHE A 395 -6.83 -5.65 4.52
N THR A 396 -5.77 -6.34 4.13
CA THR A 396 -4.98 -6.10 2.91
C THR A 396 -4.68 -7.42 2.21
N VAL A 397 -4.22 -7.39 0.96
CA VAL A 397 -3.68 -8.58 0.30
C VAL A 397 -2.35 -8.97 0.97
N PRO A 398 -2.23 -10.19 1.53
CA PRO A 398 -1.00 -10.61 2.20
C PRO A 398 0.14 -10.85 1.22
N GLN A 399 1.33 -10.34 1.56
CA GLN A 399 2.59 -10.69 0.91
C GLN A 399 3.50 -11.44 1.91
N ILE A 400 3.97 -12.64 1.56
CA ILE A 400 4.80 -13.48 2.45
C ILE A 400 6.26 -13.43 2.01
N SER A 401 7.19 -13.20 2.94
CA SER A 401 8.62 -13.19 2.66
C SER A 401 9.44 -13.87 3.76
N VAL A 402 9.28 -15.20 3.86
CA VAL A 402 10.13 -16.10 4.63
C VAL A 402 10.55 -17.29 3.74
N ARG A 403 11.57 -18.06 4.14
CA ARG A 403 11.98 -19.27 3.41
C ARG A 403 11.12 -20.45 3.87
N LEU A 404 10.17 -20.86 3.04
CA LEU A 404 9.10 -21.81 3.35
C LEU A 404 9.60 -23.23 3.66
N ASP A 405 10.80 -23.56 3.18
CA ASP A 405 11.53 -24.81 3.44
C ASP A 405 12.36 -24.79 4.72
N GLU A 406 12.53 -23.63 5.37
CA GLU A 406 13.33 -23.47 6.58
C GLU A 406 12.52 -23.13 7.83
N ILE A 407 11.35 -22.51 7.68
CA ILE A 407 10.47 -22.21 8.80
C ILE A 407 9.90 -23.49 9.45
N PRO A 408 9.58 -23.47 10.76
CA PRO A 408 8.91 -24.58 11.43
C PRO A 408 7.62 -25.02 10.75
N ALA A 409 7.31 -26.33 10.83
CA ALA A 409 6.07 -26.88 10.27
C ALA A 409 4.80 -26.23 10.83
N SER A 410 4.83 -25.78 12.09
CA SER A 410 3.74 -25.01 12.71
C SER A 410 3.53 -23.66 12.05
N HIS A 411 4.60 -22.98 11.63
CA HIS A 411 4.52 -21.71 10.89
C HIS A 411 3.97 -21.92 9.47
N VAL A 412 4.33 -23.03 8.80
CA VAL A 412 3.72 -23.40 7.50
C VAL A 412 2.22 -23.67 7.67
N ALA A 413 1.82 -24.38 8.72
CA ALA A 413 0.41 -24.62 9.03
C ALA A 413 -0.35 -23.31 9.30
N MET A 414 0.27 -22.38 10.03
CA MET A 414 -0.24 -21.04 10.26
C MET A 414 -0.46 -20.28 8.93
N ILE A 415 0.56 -20.20 8.07
CA ILE A 415 0.43 -19.54 6.75
C ILE A 415 -0.74 -20.15 5.96
N ARG A 416 -0.81 -21.49 5.89
CA ARG A 416 -1.89 -22.20 5.20
C ARG A 416 -3.26 -21.80 5.74
N ARG A 417 -3.42 -21.77 7.07
CA ARG A 417 -4.68 -21.41 7.73
C ARG A 417 -5.09 -19.98 7.42
N TYR A 418 -4.17 -19.02 7.58
CA TYR A 418 -4.46 -17.61 7.34
C TYR A 418 -4.77 -17.30 5.89
N LEU A 419 -3.99 -17.83 4.95
CA LEU A 419 -4.23 -17.57 3.53
C LEU A 419 -5.53 -18.23 3.07
N ALA A 420 -5.87 -19.42 3.56
CA ALA A 420 -7.17 -20.04 3.28
C ALA A 420 -8.33 -19.20 3.84
N PHE A 421 -8.27 -18.79 5.11
CA PHE A 421 -9.26 -17.91 5.73
C PHE A 421 -9.41 -16.60 4.97
N TRP A 422 -8.28 -15.96 4.64
CA TRP A 422 -8.27 -14.70 3.93
C TRP A 422 -8.93 -14.83 2.55
N ARG A 423 -8.58 -15.88 1.79
CA ARG A 423 -9.16 -16.12 0.45
C ARG A 423 -10.67 -16.38 0.52
N GLU A 424 -11.13 -17.16 1.50
CA GLU A 424 -12.55 -17.46 1.71
C GLU A 424 -13.38 -16.20 2.04
N HIS A 425 -12.77 -15.24 2.73
CA HIS A 425 -13.45 -14.05 3.23
C HIS A 425 -12.97 -12.73 2.60
N ARG A 426 -12.22 -12.77 1.50
CA ARG A 426 -11.69 -11.58 0.83
C ARG A 426 -12.77 -10.59 0.38
N ASP A 427 -13.99 -11.08 0.14
CA ASP A 427 -15.16 -10.26 -0.20
C ASP A 427 -15.50 -9.23 0.89
N VAL A 428 -15.19 -9.51 2.15
CA VAL A 428 -15.38 -8.56 3.25
C VAL A 428 -14.04 -8.01 3.77
N LEU A 429 -12.96 -8.78 3.73
CA LEU A 429 -11.65 -8.33 4.19
C LEU A 429 -11.01 -7.30 3.24
N LEU A 430 -11.15 -7.50 1.93
CA LEU A 430 -10.60 -6.63 0.89
C LEU A 430 -11.67 -5.78 0.18
N ASP A 431 -12.87 -6.31 -0.11
CA ASP A 431 -13.87 -5.52 -0.85
C ASP A 431 -14.90 -4.83 0.04
N GLY A 432 -14.94 -5.22 1.31
CA GLY A 432 -15.87 -4.66 2.27
C GLY A 432 -15.59 -3.19 2.59
N LYS A 433 -16.64 -2.54 3.07
CA LYS A 433 -16.61 -1.16 3.57
C LYS A 433 -15.82 -1.11 4.88
N ILE A 434 -14.53 -0.79 4.79
CA ILE A 434 -13.65 -0.70 5.96
C ILE A 434 -14.03 0.46 6.89
N GLN A 435 -13.89 0.21 8.19
CA GLN A 435 -14.15 1.08 9.34
C GLN A 435 -12.96 0.98 10.31
N PRO A 436 -11.88 1.74 10.05
CA PRO A 436 -10.73 1.81 10.94
C PRO A 436 -11.06 2.67 12.17
N LEU A 437 -11.27 2.04 13.32
CA LEU A 437 -11.75 2.71 14.53
C LEU A 437 -10.59 3.35 15.30
N GLN A 438 -10.82 4.50 15.92
CA GLN A 438 -9.87 5.15 16.83
C GLN A 438 -8.43 5.27 16.27
N PRO A 439 -8.21 5.99 15.16
CA PRO A 439 -6.88 6.27 14.59
C PRO A 439 -5.86 6.84 15.61
N HIS A 440 -6.33 7.52 16.65
CA HIS A 440 -5.51 8.09 17.71
C HIS A 440 -4.89 7.03 18.64
N HIS A 441 -5.46 5.83 18.66
CA HIS A 441 -4.91 4.65 19.34
C HIS A 441 -4.31 3.65 18.35
N ALA A 442 -3.88 4.13 17.18
CA ALA A 442 -3.28 3.30 16.13
C ALA A 442 -4.19 2.15 15.66
N TYR A 443 -5.50 2.39 15.58
CA TYR A 443 -6.49 1.41 15.12
C TYR A 443 -6.56 0.15 15.99
N PRO A 444 -6.98 0.26 17.27
CA PRO A 444 -7.09 -0.88 18.18
C PRO A 444 -8.18 -1.87 17.76
N ALA A 445 -9.07 -1.47 16.86
CA ALA A 445 -10.05 -2.33 16.23
C ALA A 445 -10.32 -1.88 14.79
N VAL A 446 -10.57 -2.85 13.92
CA VAL A 446 -10.96 -2.60 12.52
C VAL A 446 -12.16 -3.46 12.20
N VAL A 447 -13.18 -2.84 11.63
CA VAL A 447 -14.38 -3.53 11.14
C VAL A 447 -14.47 -3.37 9.62
N SER A 448 -15.02 -4.34 8.93
CA SER A 448 -15.36 -4.24 7.51
C SER A 448 -16.70 -4.91 7.24
N GLU A 449 -17.51 -4.31 6.38
CA GLU A 449 -18.86 -4.80 6.09
C GLU A 449 -19.06 -5.10 4.61
N SER A 450 -19.72 -6.21 4.32
CA SER A 450 -20.36 -6.50 3.04
C SER A 450 -21.85 -6.78 3.26
N ASP A 451 -22.58 -7.03 2.17
CA ASP A 451 -23.99 -7.40 2.23
C ASP A 451 -24.23 -8.73 2.98
N ARG A 452 -23.21 -9.60 3.07
CA ARG A 452 -23.33 -10.96 3.61
C ARG A 452 -22.51 -11.20 4.88
N LYS A 453 -21.46 -10.41 5.10
CA LYS A 453 -20.50 -10.63 6.18
C LYS A 453 -20.15 -9.33 6.89
N VAL A 454 -19.83 -9.43 8.17
CA VAL A 454 -19.12 -8.41 8.94
C VAL A 454 -17.84 -9.05 9.44
N ALA A 455 -16.69 -8.43 9.18
CA ALA A 455 -15.42 -8.86 9.73
C ALA A 455 -14.93 -7.86 10.76
N ALA A 456 -14.48 -8.33 11.91
CA ALA A 456 -13.98 -7.49 12.98
C ALA A 456 -12.69 -8.07 13.57
N ALA A 457 -11.66 -7.23 13.71
CA ALA A 457 -10.41 -7.59 14.35
C ALA A 457 -10.15 -6.72 15.57
N ALA A 458 -9.73 -7.36 16.67
CA ALA A 458 -9.23 -6.68 17.86
C ALA A 458 -7.70 -6.70 17.86
N TYR A 459 -7.07 -5.54 18.08
CA TYR A 459 -5.62 -5.37 18.07
C TYR A 459 -5.06 -4.78 19.37
N ALA A 460 -5.93 -4.52 20.34
CA ALA A 460 -5.58 -4.12 21.69
C ALA A 460 -6.55 -4.77 22.68
N THR A 461 -6.21 -4.72 23.97
CA THR A 461 -7.15 -5.11 25.03
C THR A 461 -8.32 -4.13 25.04
N GLY A 462 -9.54 -4.65 25.15
CA GLY A 462 -10.76 -3.85 25.07
C GLY A 462 -11.90 -4.61 24.41
N PHE A 463 -12.87 -3.87 23.89
CA PHE A 463 -13.98 -4.42 23.12
C PHE A 463 -14.05 -3.81 21.72
N VAL A 464 -14.59 -4.57 20.76
CA VAL A 464 -14.85 -4.09 19.41
C VAL A 464 -16.33 -3.73 19.28
N PRO A 465 -16.67 -2.44 19.09
CA PRO A 465 -18.05 -2.06 18.78
C PRO A 465 -18.41 -2.53 17.38
N LEU A 466 -19.54 -3.22 17.25
CA LEU A 466 -20.00 -3.77 15.98
C LEU A 466 -21.20 -3.02 15.40
N PRO A 467 -21.36 -2.99 14.07
CA PRO A 467 -22.61 -2.62 13.44
C PRO A 467 -23.70 -3.67 13.74
N ALA A 468 -24.94 -3.36 13.40
CA ALA A 468 -26.02 -4.35 13.48
C ALA A 468 -25.76 -5.49 12.50
N ILE A 469 -25.48 -6.70 13.00
CA ILE A 469 -25.09 -7.84 12.13
C ILE A 469 -26.31 -8.39 11.36
N GLY A 470 -27.45 -8.56 12.05
CA GLY A 470 -28.65 -9.18 11.47
C GLY A 470 -28.41 -10.66 11.13
N ASP A 471 -28.78 -11.07 9.92
CA ASP A 471 -28.60 -12.43 9.39
C ASP A 471 -27.26 -12.66 8.67
N ARG A 472 -26.37 -11.65 8.71
CA ARG A 472 -25.02 -11.76 8.14
C ARG A 472 -24.12 -12.62 9.02
N VAL A 473 -23.08 -13.19 8.42
CA VAL A 473 -22.03 -13.91 9.14
C VAL A 473 -21.08 -12.90 9.80
N LEU A 474 -20.75 -13.11 11.07
CA LEU A 474 -19.72 -12.33 11.78
C LEU A 474 -18.41 -13.11 11.85
N LEU A 475 -17.35 -12.54 11.30
CA LEU A 475 -15.98 -13.02 11.39
C LEU A 475 -15.23 -12.23 12.45
N LEU A 476 -14.49 -12.95 13.31
CA LEU A 476 -13.67 -12.36 14.37
C LEU A 476 -12.22 -12.73 14.17
N ALA A 477 -11.32 -11.78 14.45
CA ALA A 477 -9.89 -12.00 14.45
C ALA A 477 -9.29 -11.46 15.76
N ASN A 478 -8.55 -12.30 16.46
CA ASN A 478 -7.83 -11.92 17.67
C ASN A 478 -6.40 -11.50 17.31
N GLY A 479 -6.19 -10.24 16.95
CA GLY A 479 -4.86 -9.67 16.71
C GLY A 479 -4.09 -9.32 17.99
N THR A 480 -4.33 -10.05 19.08
CA THR A 480 -3.65 -9.89 20.38
C THR A 480 -3.16 -11.25 20.90
N LEU A 481 -2.35 -11.22 21.96
CA LEU A 481 -1.94 -12.43 22.70
C LEU A 481 -2.89 -12.79 23.85
N GLU A 482 -4.06 -12.15 23.93
CA GLU A 482 -5.09 -12.50 24.90
C GLU A 482 -5.80 -13.80 24.51
N ASN A 483 -6.38 -14.49 25.50
CA ASN A 483 -7.17 -15.70 25.28
C ASN A 483 -8.66 -15.43 24.98
N ARG A 484 -9.00 -14.18 24.64
CA ARG A 484 -10.37 -13.76 24.33
C ARG A 484 -10.43 -12.53 23.44
N VAL A 485 -11.55 -12.39 22.73
CA VAL A 485 -11.99 -11.15 22.08
C VAL A 485 -13.31 -10.73 22.72
N VAL A 486 -13.43 -9.44 23.08
CA VAL A 486 -14.70 -8.87 23.55
C VAL A 486 -15.33 -8.09 22.41
N ILE A 487 -16.61 -8.33 22.14
CA ILE A 487 -17.39 -7.59 21.15
C ILE A 487 -18.57 -6.92 21.82
N GLU A 488 -19.02 -5.78 21.28
CA GLU A 488 -20.26 -5.12 21.67
C GLU A 488 -21.27 -5.20 20.53
N LEU A 489 -22.41 -5.83 20.78
CA LEU A 489 -23.50 -5.99 19.83
C LEU A 489 -24.59 -4.93 20.09
N PRO A 490 -24.94 -4.09 19.10
CA PRO A 490 -25.98 -3.08 19.27
C PRO A 490 -27.40 -3.68 19.31
N ALA A 491 -27.56 -4.92 18.83
CA ALA A 491 -28.80 -5.67 18.83
C ALA A 491 -28.53 -7.16 19.04
N ALA A 492 -29.52 -7.90 19.55
CA ALA A 492 -29.38 -9.35 19.74
C ALA A 492 -29.27 -10.09 18.40
N LEU A 493 -28.39 -11.08 18.33
CA LEU A 493 -28.28 -12.02 17.20
C LEU A 493 -29.07 -13.31 17.43
N GLY A 494 -29.51 -13.53 18.67
CA GLY A 494 -30.19 -14.76 19.07
C GLY A 494 -29.23 -15.96 19.06
N LYS A 495 -29.77 -17.15 18.77
CA LYS A 495 -28.98 -18.38 18.68
C LYS A 495 -28.17 -18.40 17.38
N ARG A 496 -26.85 -18.43 17.50
CA ARG A 496 -25.89 -18.53 16.39
C ARG A 496 -24.92 -19.68 16.65
N ARG A 497 -24.44 -20.31 15.58
CA ARG A 497 -23.32 -21.26 15.66
C ARG A 497 -22.04 -20.46 15.75
N VAL A 498 -21.21 -20.76 16.74
CA VAL A 498 -19.93 -20.09 17.01
C VAL A 498 -18.83 -21.13 16.86
N GLN A 499 -17.98 -20.94 15.86
CA GLN A 499 -16.80 -21.74 15.62
C GLN A 499 -15.54 -20.90 15.85
N LEU A 500 -14.57 -21.44 16.59
CA LEU A 500 -13.34 -20.76 16.97
C LEU A 500 -12.14 -21.62 16.58
N TRP A 501 -11.11 -21.00 16.01
CA TRP A 501 -9.90 -21.69 15.55
C TRP A 501 -8.63 -21.06 16.11
N SER A 502 -7.61 -21.91 16.32
CA SER A 502 -6.24 -21.47 16.54
C SER A 502 -5.62 -20.85 15.28
N CYS A 503 -4.47 -20.21 15.44
CA CYS A 503 -3.70 -19.64 14.33
C CYS A 503 -3.14 -20.72 13.37
N THR A 504 -3.04 -21.98 13.81
CA THR A 504 -2.60 -23.13 12.99
C THR A 504 -3.74 -23.93 12.37
N GLY A 505 -5.00 -23.59 12.71
CA GLY A 505 -6.21 -24.19 12.12
C GLY A 505 -6.88 -25.29 12.94
N GLU A 506 -6.47 -25.50 14.19
CA GLU A 506 -7.19 -26.38 15.12
C GLU A 506 -8.53 -25.75 15.51
N LEU A 507 -9.62 -26.53 15.45
CA LEU A 507 -10.94 -26.10 15.88
C LEU A 507 -11.03 -26.19 17.42
N ILE A 508 -11.02 -25.04 18.08
CA ILE A 508 -11.02 -24.92 19.54
C ILE A 508 -12.42 -25.05 20.12
N ALA A 509 -13.44 -24.55 19.41
CA ALA A 509 -14.83 -24.65 19.84
C ALA A 509 -15.76 -24.66 18.63
N ASP A 510 -16.86 -25.42 18.74
CA ASP A 510 -18.00 -25.42 17.82
C ASP A 510 -19.27 -25.63 18.64
N GLN A 511 -20.03 -24.55 18.84
CA GLN A 511 -21.15 -24.55 19.78
C GLN A 511 -22.23 -23.56 19.34
N THR A 512 -23.48 -23.83 19.73
CA THR A 512 -24.55 -22.85 19.58
C THR A 512 -24.58 -21.94 20.81
N ARG A 513 -24.52 -20.62 20.61
CA ARG A 513 -24.63 -19.62 21.68
C ARG A 513 -25.78 -18.66 21.40
N ASN A 514 -26.49 -18.27 22.45
CA ASN A 514 -27.46 -17.18 22.38
C ASN A 514 -26.76 -15.85 22.65
N LEU A 515 -26.66 -14.99 21.64
CA LEU A 515 -25.97 -13.70 21.72
C LEU A 515 -27.00 -12.57 21.79
N GLY A 516 -27.22 -12.05 23.00
CA GLY A 516 -28.05 -10.85 23.24
C GLY A 516 -27.37 -9.55 22.81
N ALA A 517 -28.05 -8.41 22.97
CA ALA A 517 -27.39 -7.10 22.84
C ALA A 517 -26.42 -6.88 24.01
N GLY A 518 -25.37 -6.07 23.80
CA GLY A 518 -24.35 -5.75 24.80
C GLY A 518 -23.02 -6.48 24.59
N LEU A 519 -22.24 -6.60 25.67
CA LEU A 519 -20.87 -7.13 25.65
C LEU A 519 -20.82 -8.66 25.71
N HIS A 520 -20.00 -9.26 24.84
CA HIS A 520 -19.73 -10.70 24.82
C HIS A 520 -18.23 -10.96 24.78
N ALA A 521 -17.74 -11.71 25.78
CA ALA A 521 -16.38 -12.22 25.78
C ALA A 521 -16.35 -13.63 25.16
N LEU A 522 -15.67 -13.75 24.02
CA LEU A 522 -15.53 -15.01 23.29
C LEU A 522 -14.10 -15.52 23.44
N PRO A 523 -13.88 -16.80 23.76
CA PRO A 523 -12.54 -17.35 24.03
C PRO A 523 -11.78 -17.65 22.72
N VAL A 524 -11.64 -16.64 21.86
CA VAL A 524 -10.83 -16.73 20.65
C VAL A 524 -9.36 -16.74 21.10
N PRO A 525 -8.57 -17.78 20.80
CA PRO A 525 -7.18 -17.88 21.28
C PRO A 525 -6.29 -16.78 20.67
N PRO A 526 -5.06 -16.59 21.18
CA PRO A 526 -4.07 -15.70 20.59
C PRO A 526 -3.91 -15.93 19.08
N ALA A 527 -3.94 -14.85 18.30
CA ALA A 527 -3.90 -14.92 16.83
C ALA A 527 -5.02 -15.80 16.21
N GLY A 528 -6.05 -16.14 16.98
CA GLY A 528 -7.15 -16.99 16.55
C GLY A 528 -8.16 -16.27 15.66
N THR A 529 -9.04 -17.06 15.06
CA THR A 529 -10.18 -16.56 14.27
C THR A 529 -11.48 -17.18 14.76
N GLY A 530 -12.60 -16.50 14.51
CA GLY A 530 -13.94 -17.00 14.83
C GLY A 530 -14.92 -16.72 13.69
N VAL A 531 -15.90 -17.60 13.54
CA VAL A 531 -17.00 -17.48 12.57
C VAL A 531 -18.30 -17.72 13.33
N ILE A 532 -19.21 -16.75 13.22
CA ILE A 532 -20.50 -16.73 13.91
C ILE A 532 -21.58 -16.61 12.83
N ALA A 533 -22.37 -17.67 12.66
CA ALA A 533 -23.38 -17.81 11.61
C ALA A 533 -24.76 -18.15 12.16
#